data_AF-A0A5P9BIX0-F1
#
_entry.id   AF-A0A5P9BIX0-F1
#
_cell.length_a   1.000
_cell.length_b   1.000
_cell.length_c   1.000
_cell.angle_alpha   90.00
_cell.angle_beta   90.00
_cell.angle_gamma   90.00
#
_symmetry.space_group_name_H-M   'P 1'
#
loop_
_entity.id
_entity.type
_entity.pdbx_description
1 polymer ?
#
loop_
_entity_poly.entity_id
_entity_poly.type
_entity_poly.pdbx_seq_one_letter_code
_entity_poly.pdbx_strand_id
1 'polypeptide(L)'
;MPRVSQAVAKQTRQNIIDATIKIITLEGAEMLTFSHIAKKANISRSGINCHFKRKEDLLAEVEPILAERVSQALDFSSPEAFFASFKLAVDEDRMFRNLIKNTGQVFEKSKGHGELLEIINGDPEEVKNAVYMAIGYAVVHA
;
A
#
# COMPACT_ATOMS: atom_id res chain seq x y z
N MET A 1 -8.14 -32.09 16.39
CA MET A 1 -8.62 -31.19 15.31
C MET A 1 -8.17 -31.78 13.98
N PRO A 2 -9.00 -31.81 12.91
CA PRO A 2 -8.56 -32.30 11.62
C PRO A 2 -7.44 -31.37 11.11
N ARG A 3 -6.35 -31.96 10.62
CA ARG A 3 -5.25 -31.21 10.02
C ARG A 3 -5.77 -30.57 8.74
N VAL A 4 -5.99 -29.27 8.76
CA VAL A 4 -6.38 -28.50 7.57
C VAL A 4 -5.33 -28.76 6.48
N SER A 5 -5.75 -29.04 5.25
CA SER A 5 -4.79 -29.33 4.18
C SER A 5 -3.91 -28.10 3.93
N GLN A 6 -2.66 -28.32 3.50
CA GLN A 6 -1.75 -27.21 3.20
C GLN A 6 -2.34 -26.24 2.15
N ALA A 7 -3.10 -26.78 1.19
CA ALA A 7 -3.79 -25.99 0.17
C ALA A 7 -4.81 -25.03 0.79
N VAL A 8 -5.64 -25.51 1.74
CA VAL A 8 -6.64 -24.68 2.41
C VAL A 8 -5.97 -23.62 3.30
N ALA A 9 -4.90 -23.98 4.01
CA ALA A 9 -4.12 -23.01 4.79
C ALA A 9 -3.51 -21.90 3.92
N LYS A 10 -2.98 -22.25 2.74
CA LYS A 10 -2.44 -21.28 1.77
C LYS A 10 -3.55 -20.36 1.24
N GLN A 11 -4.71 -20.91 0.89
CA GLN A 11 -5.84 -20.12 0.43
C GLN A 11 -6.33 -19.14 1.50
N THR A 12 -6.46 -19.60 2.74
CA THR A 12 -6.84 -18.71 3.86
C THR A 12 -5.84 -17.58 4.05
N ARG A 13 -4.54 -17.89 3.96
CA ARG A 13 -3.49 -16.86 4.03
C ARG A 13 -3.67 -15.80 2.93
N GLN A 14 -3.94 -16.23 1.69
CA GLN A 14 -4.20 -15.31 0.58
C GLN A 14 -5.45 -14.45 0.83
N ASN A 15 -6.54 -15.04 1.33
CA ASN A 15 -7.76 -14.30 1.64
C ASN A 15 -7.53 -13.19 2.68
N ILE A 16 -6.64 -13.42 3.67
CA ILE A 16 -6.25 -12.41 4.66
C ILE A 16 -5.51 -11.26 3.97
N ILE A 17 -4.55 -11.55 3.09
CA ILE A 17 -3.81 -10.55 2.32
C ILE A 17 -4.77 -9.73 1.45
N ASP A 18 -5.65 -10.39 0.70
CA ASP A 18 -6.62 -9.74 -0.19
C ASP A 18 -7.60 -8.84 0.58
N ALA A 19 -8.07 -9.31 1.75
CA ALA A 19 -8.93 -8.51 2.63
C ALA A 19 -8.19 -7.26 3.14
N THR A 20 -6.91 -7.40 3.49
CA THR A 20 -6.06 -6.32 3.97
C THR A 20 -5.85 -5.26 2.89
N ILE A 21 -5.53 -5.67 1.66
CA ILE A 21 -5.41 -4.78 0.50
C ILE A 21 -6.72 -4.02 0.28
N LYS A 22 -7.87 -4.71 0.28
CA LYS A 22 -9.18 -4.08 0.09
C LYS A 22 -9.47 -3.02 1.17
N ILE A 23 -9.13 -3.30 2.42
CA ILE A 23 -9.31 -2.33 3.51
C ILE A 23 -8.45 -1.09 3.25
N ILE A 24 -7.17 -1.27 2.91
CA ILE A 24 -6.24 -0.16 2.63
C ILE A 24 -6.72 0.67 1.43
N THR A 25 -7.20 0.04 0.37
CA THR A 25 -7.55 0.75 -0.88
C THR A 25 -8.98 1.29 -0.89
N LEU A 26 -9.91 0.77 -0.07
CA LEU A 26 -11.33 1.14 -0.13
C LEU A 26 -11.89 1.75 1.15
N GLU A 27 -11.38 1.36 2.32
CA GLU A 27 -12.02 1.64 3.61
C GLU A 27 -11.22 2.58 4.52
N GLY A 28 -9.91 2.72 4.32
CA GLY A 28 -9.05 3.57 5.15
C GLY A 28 -8.29 2.78 6.23
N ALA A 29 -7.17 3.34 6.71
CA ALA A 29 -6.29 2.64 7.65
C ALA A 29 -6.84 2.52 9.08
N GLU A 30 -7.80 3.34 9.48
CA GLU A 30 -8.54 3.20 10.73
C GLU A 30 -9.29 1.86 10.82
N MET A 31 -9.69 1.32 9.67
CA MET A 31 -10.34 0.03 9.56
C MET A 31 -9.35 -1.15 9.55
N LEU A 32 -8.04 -0.88 9.50
CA LEU A 32 -6.98 -1.88 9.37
C LEU A 32 -6.64 -2.57 10.72
N THR A 33 -7.64 -3.23 11.30
CA THR A 33 -7.50 -4.02 12.53
C THR A 33 -7.62 -5.50 12.25
N PHE A 34 -6.93 -6.35 13.04
CA PHE A 34 -7.03 -7.80 12.90
C PHE A 34 -8.46 -8.34 13.05
N SER A 35 -9.29 -7.70 13.88
CA SER A 35 -10.71 -8.04 14.00
C SER A 35 -11.47 -7.79 12.70
N HIS A 36 -11.24 -6.64 12.07
CA HIS A 36 -11.92 -6.28 10.82
C HIS A 36 -11.41 -7.09 9.64
N ILE A 37 -10.09 -7.31 9.56
CA ILE A 37 -9.46 -8.18 8.56
C ILE A 37 -10.01 -9.61 8.67
N ALA A 38 -10.08 -10.19 9.87
CA ALA A 38 -10.62 -11.52 10.07
C ALA A 38 -12.08 -11.63 9.61
N LYS A 39 -12.90 -10.62 9.92
CA LYS A 39 -14.29 -10.53 9.45
C LYS A 39 -14.37 -10.48 7.92
N LYS A 40 -13.55 -9.65 7.27
CA LYS A 40 -13.50 -9.49 5.80
C LYS A 40 -12.95 -10.74 5.08
N ALA A 41 -12.00 -11.44 5.71
CA ALA A 41 -11.45 -12.69 5.21
C ALA A 41 -12.33 -13.93 5.54
N ASN A 42 -13.45 -13.73 6.23
CA ASN A 42 -14.38 -14.77 6.68
C ASN A 42 -13.70 -15.86 7.53
N ILE A 43 -12.88 -15.44 8.51
CA ILE A 43 -12.21 -16.32 9.46
C ILE A 43 -12.41 -15.85 10.91
N SER A 44 -12.12 -16.73 11.86
CA SER A 44 -12.13 -16.36 13.27
C SER A 44 -10.95 -15.43 13.61
N ARG A 45 -11.12 -14.60 14.63
CA ARG A 45 -10.05 -13.74 15.16
C ARG A 45 -8.86 -14.55 15.70
N SER A 46 -9.07 -15.78 16.16
CA SER A 46 -7.95 -16.67 16.54
C SER A 46 -7.25 -17.24 15.30
N GLY A 47 -7.98 -17.48 14.21
CA GLY A 47 -7.44 -18.00 12.95
C GLY A 47 -6.43 -17.07 12.29
N ILE A 48 -6.60 -15.74 12.39
CA ILE A 48 -5.59 -14.80 11.85
C ILE A 48 -4.22 -14.99 12.51
N ASN A 49 -4.19 -15.24 13.83
CA ASN A 49 -2.97 -15.44 14.62
C ASN A 49 -2.25 -16.77 14.29
N CYS A 50 -2.91 -17.68 13.58
CA CYS A 50 -2.27 -18.88 13.04
C CYS A 50 -1.45 -18.58 11.78
N HIS A 51 -1.79 -17.52 11.04
CA HIS A 51 -1.12 -17.13 9.79
C HIS A 51 -0.17 -15.96 9.95
N PHE A 52 -0.52 -14.96 10.77
CA PHE A 52 0.27 -13.76 11.02
C PHE A 52 0.33 -13.51 12.52
N LYS A 53 1.53 -13.54 13.11
CA LYS A 53 1.70 -13.37 14.56
C LYS A 53 1.57 -11.92 14.98
N ARG A 54 2.03 -11.02 14.12
CA ARG A 54 2.01 -9.58 14.31
C ARG A 54 1.40 -8.88 13.10
N LYS A 55 0.91 -7.66 13.29
CA LYS A 55 0.32 -6.88 12.19
C LYS A 55 1.39 -6.53 11.16
N GLU A 56 2.60 -6.29 11.63
CA GLU A 56 3.78 -5.97 10.83
C GLU A 56 4.14 -7.12 9.88
N ASP A 57 4.00 -8.39 10.32
CA ASP A 57 4.25 -9.56 9.45
C ASP A 57 3.28 -9.60 8.26
N LEU A 58 2.03 -9.18 8.48
CA LEU A 58 1.01 -9.09 7.43
C LEU A 58 1.27 -7.89 6.51
N LEU A 59 1.65 -6.75 7.09
CA LEU A 59 1.95 -5.55 6.32
C LEU A 59 3.18 -5.74 5.42
N ALA A 60 4.21 -6.44 5.89
CA ALA A 60 5.40 -6.76 5.09
C ALA A 60 5.08 -7.59 3.83
N GLU A 61 4.03 -8.40 3.87
CA GLU A 61 3.57 -9.20 2.71
C GLU A 61 2.68 -8.39 1.76
N VAL A 62 2.00 -7.38 2.30
CA VAL A 62 1.11 -6.48 1.53
C VAL A 62 1.89 -5.34 0.88
N GLU A 63 2.95 -4.84 1.53
CA GLU A 63 3.80 -3.74 1.08
C GLU A 63 4.25 -3.89 -0.38
N PRO A 64 4.90 -5.00 -0.81
CA PRO A 64 5.36 -5.12 -2.20
C PRO A 64 4.22 -5.11 -3.22
N ILE A 65 3.05 -5.65 -2.86
CA ILE A 65 1.88 -5.68 -3.74
C ILE A 65 1.33 -4.25 -3.94
N LEU A 66 1.34 -3.44 -2.89
CA LEU A 66 0.89 -2.05 -2.95
C LEU A 66 1.94 -1.15 -3.62
N ALA A 67 3.22 -1.37 -3.37
CA ALA A 67 4.32 -0.67 -4.03
C ALA A 67 4.25 -0.87 -5.56
N GLU A 68 4.06 -2.11 -6.02
CA GLU A 68 3.90 -2.42 -7.44
C GLU A 68 2.72 -1.65 -8.07
N ARG A 69 1.58 -1.54 -7.36
CA ARG A 69 0.43 -0.76 -7.85
C ARG A 69 0.72 0.73 -7.95
N VAL A 70 1.48 1.28 -7.01
CA VAL A 70 1.93 2.68 -7.07
C VAL A 70 2.85 2.86 -8.26
N SER A 71 3.84 1.97 -8.43
CA SER A 71 4.78 2.03 -9.54
C SER A 71 4.11 1.94 -10.90
N GLN A 72 3.03 1.15 -11.04
CA GLN A 72 2.26 1.06 -12.27
C GLN A 72 1.43 2.32 -12.59
N ALA A 73 1.11 3.13 -11.57
CA ALA A 73 0.33 4.36 -11.74
C ALA A 73 1.21 5.58 -12.05
N LEU A 74 2.53 5.47 -11.90
CA LEU A 74 3.47 6.57 -11.95
C LEU A 74 4.49 6.37 -13.08
N ASP A 75 4.93 7.49 -13.66
CA ASP A 75 5.96 7.52 -14.69
C ASP A 75 7.25 8.09 -14.11
N PHE A 76 8.29 7.26 -14.01
CA PHE A 76 9.58 7.64 -13.43
C PHE A 76 10.63 8.08 -14.48
N SER A 77 10.22 8.34 -15.73
CA SER A 77 11.12 8.68 -16.83
C SER A 77 11.70 10.11 -16.75
N SER A 78 10.99 11.04 -16.10
CA SER A 78 11.46 12.40 -15.82
C SER A 78 10.73 13.01 -14.60
N PRO A 79 11.24 14.09 -14.00
CA PRO A 79 10.54 14.80 -12.92
C PRO A 79 9.16 15.30 -13.35
N GLU A 80 9.03 15.81 -14.58
CA GLU A 80 7.76 16.29 -15.15
C GLU A 80 6.78 15.14 -15.37
N ALA A 81 7.24 14.03 -15.94
CA ALA A 81 6.41 12.85 -16.18
C ALA A 81 5.92 12.25 -14.86
N PHE A 82 6.79 12.21 -13.84
CA PHE A 82 6.43 11.79 -12.49
C PHE A 82 5.34 12.67 -11.89
N PHE A 83 5.53 13.99 -11.91
CA PHE A 83 4.53 14.89 -11.32
C PHE A 83 3.20 14.83 -12.08
N ALA A 84 3.23 14.76 -13.42
CA ALA A 84 2.02 14.68 -14.24
C ALA A 84 1.23 13.39 -13.99
N SER A 85 1.90 12.24 -13.99
CA SER A 85 1.28 10.94 -13.69
C SER A 85 0.79 10.85 -12.25
N PHE A 86 1.55 11.37 -11.28
CA PHE A 86 1.14 11.45 -9.87
C PHE A 86 -0.12 12.30 -9.70
N LYS A 87 -0.16 13.49 -10.30
CA LYS A 87 -1.33 14.36 -10.26
C LYS A 87 -2.56 13.65 -10.82
N LEU A 88 -2.42 13.04 -12.00
CA LEU A 88 -3.51 12.29 -12.63
C LEU A 88 -4.01 11.15 -11.72
N ALA A 89 -3.11 10.40 -11.11
CA ALA A 89 -3.47 9.32 -10.18
C ALA A 89 -4.19 9.83 -8.93
N VAL A 90 -3.77 10.97 -8.38
CA VAL A 90 -4.48 11.62 -7.25
C VAL A 90 -5.87 12.08 -7.65
N ASP A 91 -6.02 12.70 -8.82
CA ASP A 91 -7.29 13.29 -9.24
C ASP A 91 -8.32 12.20 -9.60
N GLU A 92 -7.90 11.17 -10.32
CA GLU A 92 -8.80 10.21 -10.96
C GLU A 92 -8.91 8.86 -10.21
N ASP A 93 -7.88 8.44 -9.48
CA ASP A 93 -7.85 7.13 -8.81
C ASP A 93 -8.10 7.25 -7.30
N ARG A 94 -9.33 6.90 -6.89
CA ARG A 94 -9.70 6.83 -5.46
C ARG A 94 -8.86 5.81 -4.68
N MET A 95 -8.50 4.67 -5.27
CA MET A 95 -7.65 3.68 -4.61
C MET A 95 -6.25 4.24 -4.39
N PHE A 96 -5.69 4.94 -5.39
CA PHE A 96 -4.41 5.61 -5.27
C PHE A 96 -4.43 6.64 -4.14
N ARG A 97 -5.47 7.50 -4.08
CA ARG A 97 -5.68 8.45 -2.96
C ARG A 97 -5.72 7.77 -1.60
N ASN A 98 -6.44 6.67 -1.47
CA ASN A 98 -6.49 5.93 -0.22
C ASN A 98 -5.13 5.32 0.13
N LEU A 99 -4.39 4.82 -0.86
CA LEU A 99 -3.06 4.28 -0.65
C LEU A 99 -2.09 5.35 -0.14
N ILE A 100 -2.02 6.52 -0.79
CA ILE A 100 -1.13 7.61 -0.36
C ILE A 100 -1.48 8.13 1.05
N LYS A 101 -2.76 8.22 1.42
CA LYS A 101 -3.19 8.58 2.79
C LYS A 101 -2.71 7.60 3.84
N ASN A 102 -2.69 6.32 3.48
CA ASN A 102 -2.38 5.23 4.39
C ASN A 102 -0.89 4.87 4.40
N THR A 103 -0.06 5.59 3.62
CA THR A 103 1.36 5.28 3.46
C THR A 103 2.10 5.19 4.79
N GLY A 104 1.83 6.08 5.74
CA GLY A 104 2.48 6.07 7.06
C GLY A 104 2.11 4.89 7.98
N GLN A 105 1.09 4.10 7.64
CA GLN A 105 0.74 2.86 8.35
C GLN A 105 1.22 1.59 7.64
N VAL A 106 1.58 1.70 6.36
CA VAL A 106 1.90 0.57 5.49
C VAL A 106 3.38 0.54 5.13
N PHE A 107 3.94 1.69 4.79
CA PHE A 107 5.34 1.85 4.43
C PHE A 107 6.13 2.45 5.60
N GLU A 108 7.36 2.02 5.75
CA GLU A 108 8.30 2.72 6.61
C GLU A 108 8.54 4.14 6.08
N LYS A 109 8.31 5.15 6.94
CA LYS A 109 8.35 6.57 6.55
C LYS A 109 9.67 6.99 5.88
N SER A 110 10.77 6.33 6.21
CA SER A 110 12.11 6.62 5.65
C SER A 110 12.34 6.04 4.26
N LYS A 111 11.58 5.01 3.88
CA LYS A 111 11.89 4.20 2.69
C LYS A 111 11.28 4.80 1.40
N GLY A 112 10.00 5.18 1.44
CA GLY A 112 9.31 5.67 0.23
C GLY A 112 9.86 6.98 -0.34
N HIS A 113 10.27 7.94 0.49
CA HIS A 113 10.86 9.20 0.00
C HIS A 113 12.25 8.98 -0.61
N GLY A 114 13.11 8.17 0.03
CA GLY A 114 14.44 7.87 -0.48
C GLY A 114 14.39 7.15 -1.82
N GLU A 115 13.52 6.14 -1.93
CA GLU A 115 13.33 5.39 -3.17
C GLU A 115 12.87 6.29 -4.32
N LEU A 116 11.91 7.20 -4.10
CA LEU A 116 11.46 8.11 -5.16
C LEU A 116 12.58 9.01 -5.70
N LEU A 117 13.46 9.50 -4.82
CA LEU A 117 14.61 10.31 -5.25
C LEU A 117 15.64 9.52 -6.05
N GLU A 118 15.69 8.19 -5.86
CA GLU A 118 16.61 7.30 -6.56
C GLU A 118 16.06 6.77 -7.89
N ILE A 119 14.74 6.52 -7.99
CA ILE A 119 14.16 5.87 -9.17
C ILE A 119 13.75 6.83 -10.29
N ILE A 120 13.48 8.10 -9.97
CA ILE A 120 13.09 9.10 -10.97
C ILE A 120 14.35 9.54 -11.72
N ASN A 121 14.35 9.36 -13.04
CA ASN A 121 15.46 9.83 -13.87
C ASN A 121 15.41 11.36 -14.00
N GLY A 122 16.52 12.06 -13.83
CA GLY A 122 16.57 13.51 -14.00
C GLY A 122 17.68 14.18 -13.20
N ASP A 123 17.73 15.50 -13.23
CA ASP A 123 18.59 16.28 -12.34
C ASP A 123 18.13 16.10 -10.87
N PRO A 124 19.04 15.85 -9.91
CA PRO A 124 18.66 15.59 -8.52
C PRO A 124 17.84 16.70 -7.84
N GLU A 125 18.08 17.97 -8.16
CA GLU A 125 17.29 19.07 -7.58
C GLU A 125 15.93 19.18 -8.26
N GLU A 126 15.83 18.92 -9.56
CA GLU A 126 14.53 18.84 -10.26
C GLU A 126 13.67 17.68 -9.75
N VAL A 127 14.27 16.49 -9.57
CA VAL A 127 13.61 15.31 -8.97
C VAL A 127 13.07 15.64 -7.58
N LYS A 128 13.91 16.22 -6.73
CA LYS A 128 13.53 16.61 -5.37
C LYS A 128 12.38 17.62 -5.35
N ASN A 129 12.42 18.61 -6.24
CA ASN A 129 11.33 19.58 -6.38
C ASN A 129 10.03 18.90 -6.81
N ALA A 130 10.08 17.98 -7.79
CA ALA A 130 8.92 17.24 -8.24
C ALA A 130 8.31 16.36 -7.12
N VAL A 131 9.14 15.67 -6.34
CA VAL A 131 8.71 14.87 -5.18
C VAL A 131 8.04 15.76 -4.14
N TYR A 132 8.62 16.92 -3.80
CA TYR A 132 8.01 17.84 -2.84
C TYR A 132 6.71 18.46 -3.35
N MET A 133 6.63 18.77 -4.64
CA MET A 133 5.39 19.22 -5.27
C MET A 133 4.30 18.13 -5.23
N ALA A 134 4.65 16.87 -5.52
CA ALA A 134 3.72 15.75 -5.43
C ALA A 134 3.18 15.56 -4.01
N ILE A 135 4.06 15.62 -2.99
CA ILE A 135 3.66 15.55 -1.58
C ILE A 135 2.73 16.73 -1.22
N GLY A 136 3.10 17.95 -1.60
CA GLY A 136 2.26 19.14 -1.37
C GLY A 136 0.90 19.04 -2.06
N TYR A 137 0.86 18.53 -3.29
CA TYR A 137 -0.37 18.30 -4.03
C TYR A 137 -1.28 17.29 -3.34
N ALA A 138 -0.71 16.16 -2.89
CA ALA A 138 -1.43 15.14 -2.14
C ALA A 138 -2.01 15.67 -0.83
N VAL A 139 -1.29 16.52 -0.09
CA VAL A 139 -1.81 17.11 1.16
C VAL A 139 -3.09 17.93 0.92
N VAL A 140 -3.22 18.56 -0.25
CA VAL A 140 -4.37 19.41 -0.59
C VAL A 140 -5.53 18.60 -1.20
N HIS A 141 -5.24 17.56 -1.98
CA HIS A 141 -6.24 16.87 -2.81
C HIS A 141 -6.55 15.43 -2.40
N ALA A 142 -5.72 14.82 -1.53
CA ALA A 142 -5.96 13.46 -1.06
C ALA A 142 -7.06 13.46 0.00
#